data_AF-R5L5Q3-F1
#
_entry.id   AF-R5L5Q3-F1
#
_cell.length_a   1.000
_cell.length_b   1.000
_cell.length_c   1.000
_cell.angle_alpha   90.00
_cell.angle_beta   90.00
_cell.angle_gamma   90.00
#
_symmetry.space_group_name_H-M   'P 1'
#
loop_
_entity.id
_entity.type
_entity.pdbx_description
1 polymer ?
#
loop_
_entity_poly.entity_id
_entity_poly.type
_entity_poly.pdbx_seq_one_letter_code
_entity_poly.pdbx_strand_id
1 'polypeptide(L)'
;MKNDTKRSRLPLAAGLILFAAAALWALTRSFGCGTDSIPGATNEQRIAYIESFGWDPGFTHTAVENVRIPVEFDDVYEEYNALQRKQGFDLRKYRAHTVKRYTYELSGDTPVPLNAELLVENGAIIGADIVSPAAGGFQGALAIDEN
;
A
#
# COMPACT_ATOMS: atom_id res chain seq x y z
N MET A 1 -58.26 -35.68 -0.09
CA MET A 1 -57.26 -35.11 0.85
C MET A 1 -56.25 -34.36 -0.01
N LYS A 2 -56.45 -33.04 -0.18
CA LYS A 2 -55.58 -31.95 0.34
C LYS A 2 -54.23 -31.89 -0.41
N ASN A 3 -53.76 -30.80 -1.02
CA ASN A 3 -54.22 -29.42 -1.25
C ASN A 3 -53.06 -28.70 -1.98
N ASP A 4 -53.29 -28.18 -3.18
CA ASP A 4 -52.28 -27.45 -3.94
C ASP A 4 -52.15 -25.98 -3.49
N THR A 5 -50.91 -25.48 -3.63
CA THR A 5 -50.53 -24.08 -3.86
C THR A 5 -50.24 -23.21 -2.63
N LYS A 6 -48.96 -23.14 -2.25
CA LYS A 6 -48.36 -21.97 -1.60
C LYS A 6 -47.41 -21.30 -2.61
N ARG A 7 -47.90 -20.30 -3.35
CA ARG A 7 -47.04 -19.41 -4.17
C ARG A 7 -46.37 -18.40 -3.24
N SER A 8 -45.11 -18.62 -2.87
CA SER A 8 -44.31 -17.59 -2.19
C SER A 8 -43.85 -16.55 -3.21
N ARG A 9 -44.49 -15.37 -3.19
CA ARG A 9 -43.95 -14.17 -3.81
C ARG A 9 -43.02 -13.54 -2.77
N LEU A 10 -41.72 -13.55 -3.04
CA LEU A 10 -40.66 -12.65 -2.54
C LEU A 10 -39.34 -13.44 -2.69
N PRO A 11 -38.50 -13.12 -3.70
CA PRO A 11 -37.31 -12.35 -3.36
C PRO A 11 -36.84 -11.44 -4.52
N LEU A 12 -37.62 -10.42 -4.91
CA LEU A 12 -37.15 -9.45 -5.91
C LEU A 12 -36.31 -8.32 -5.31
N ALA A 13 -36.51 -8.00 -4.02
CA ALA A 13 -35.79 -6.94 -3.31
C ALA A 13 -34.34 -7.33 -2.94
N ALA A 14 -34.10 -8.61 -2.62
CA ALA A 14 -32.75 -9.10 -2.30
C ALA A 14 -31.81 -9.09 -3.51
N GLY A 15 -32.35 -9.29 -4.72
CA GLY A 15 -31.57 -9.22 -5.96
C GLY A 15 -31.00 -7.83 -6.23
N LEU A 16 -31.78 -6.77 -6.01
CA LEU A 16 -31.35 -5.38 -6.26
C LEU A 16 -30.25 -4.92 -5.28
N ILE A 17 -30.30 -5.35 -4.02
CA ILE A 17 -29.25 -5.02 -3.04
C ILE A 17 -27.94 -5.76 -3.37
N LEU A 18 -28.03 -7.02 -3.83
CA LEU A 18 -26.85 -7.78 -4.26
C LEU A 18 -26.23 -7.18 -5.54
N PHE A 19 -27.04 -6.69 -6.48
CA PHE A 19 -26.54 -5.98 -7.66
C PHE A 19 -25.90 -4.63 -7.31
N ALA A 20 -26.45 -3.88 -6.36
CA ALA A 20 -25.85 -2.62 -5.90
C ALA A 20 -24.53 -2.87 -5.15
N ALA A 21 -24.44 -3.90 -4.32
CA ALA A 21 -23.22 -4.29 -3.64
C ALA A 21 -22.16 -4.82 -4.63
N ALA A 22 -22.57 -5.63 -5.62
CA ALA A 22 -21.68 -6.10 -6.68
C ALA A 22 -21.22 -4.95 -7.60
N ALA A 23 -22.09 -3.97 -7.89
CA ALA A 23 -21.73 -2.79 -8.64
C ALA A 23 -20.76 -1.90 -7.85
N LEU A 24 -20.97 -1.73 -6.54
CA LEU A 24 -20.04 -1.00 -5.68
C LEU A 24 -18.68 -1.72 -5.54
N TRP A 25 -18.69 -3.05 -5.48
CA TRP A 25 -17.48 -3.89 -5.48
C TRP A 25 -16.79 -3.95 -6.87
N ALA A 26 -17.54 -3.79 -7.96
CA ALA A 26 -16.99 -3.65 -9.31
C ALA A 26 -16.47 -2.24 -9.58
N LEU A 27 -17.08 -1.21 -8.99
CA LEU A 27 -16.65 0.19 -9.11
C LEU A 27 -15.31 0.41 -8.39
N THR A 28 -15.08 -0.26 -7.25
CA THR A 28 -13.76 -0.25 -6.58
C THR A 28 -12.68 -0.95 -7.40
N ARG A 29 -13.04 -1.89 -8.29
CA ARG A 29 -12.10 -2.52 -9.24
C ARG A 29 -11.91 -1.76 -10.55
N SER A 30 -12.73 -0.75 -10.84
CA SER A 30 -12.69 -0.05 -12.13
C SER A 30 -11.73 1.16 -12.15
N PHE A 31 -11.08 1.48 -11.03
CA PHE A 31 -9.94 2.41 -10.99
C PHE A 31 -8.61 1.64 -11.05
N GLY A 32 -8.30 1.09 -12.22
CA GLY A 32 -7.04 0.38 -12.44
C GLY A 32 -6.70 0.31 -13.92
N CYS A 33 -6.35 1.44 -14.52
CA CYS A 33 -5.80 1.48 -15.86
C CYS A 33 -4.32 1.05 -15.79
N GLY A 34 -4.03 -0.18 -16.24
CA GLY A 34 -2.75 -0.58 -16.82
C GLY A 34 -1.57 -0.82 -15.88
N THR A 35 -1.02 -2.05 -15.97
CA THR A 35 0.26 -2.53 -15.41
C THR A 35 0.19 -3.03 -13.95
N ASP A 36 0.97 -4.08 -13.65
CA ASP A 36 1.17 -4.71 -12.33
C ASP A 36 1.82 -3.75 -11.32
N SER A 37 1.19 -2.61 -11.03
CA SER A 37 1.67 -1.60 -10.09
C SER A 37 0.99 -1.78 -8.73
N ILE A 38 1.76 -1.62 -7.66
CA ILE A 38 1.25 -1.72 -6.28
C ILE A 38 0.44 -0.44 -5.97
N PRO A 39 -0.86 -0.53 -5.61
CA PRO A 39 -1.67 0.65 -5.35
C PRO A 39 -1.20 1.44 -4.12
N GLY A 40 -1.12 2.77 -4.23
CA GLY A 40 -0.74 3.67 -3.13
C GLY A 40 -1.38 5.06 -3.20
N ALA A 41 -2.39 5.24 -4.05
CA ALA A 41 -3.06 6.52 -4.28
C ALA A 41 -3.82 6.99 -3.03
N THR A 42 -4.54 6.07 -2.37
CA THR A 42 -5.31 6.37 -1.17
C THR A 42 -4.57 5.99 0.11
N ASN A 43 -4.97 6.56 1.24
CA ASN A 43 -4.38 6.24 2.54
C ASN A 43 -4.62 4.77 2.91
N GLU A 44 -5.80 4.26 2.61
CA GLU A 44 -6.21 2.89 2.90
C GLU A 44 -5.38 1.88 2.11
N GLN A 45 -5.04 2.20 0.84
CA GLN A 45 -4.16 1.36 0.03
C GLN A 45 -2.75 1.27 0.63
N ARG A 46 -2.21 2.39 1.11
CA ARG A 46 -0.90 2.45 1.75
C ARG A 46 -0.86 1.70 3.09
N ILE A 47 -1.90 1.88 3.92
CA ILE A 47 -2.05 1.14 5.19
C ILE A 47 -2.14 -0.36 4.92
N ALA A 48 -3.02 -0.78 4.01
CA ALA A 48 -3.18 -2.20 3.66
C ALA A 48 -1.87 -2.81 3.13
N TYR A 49 -1.05 -2.04 2.41
CA TYR A 49 0.26 -2.50 1.95
C TYR A 49 1.22 -2.74 3.12
N ILE A 50 1.30 -1.82 4.09
CA ILE A 50 2.14 -1.98 5.29
C ILE A 50 1.64 -3.17 6.14
N GLU A 51 0.33 -3.27 6.37
CA GLU A 51 -0.30 -4.37 7.11
C GLU A 51 -0.05 -5.74 6.47
N SER A 52 0.09 -5.79 5.14
CA SER A 52 0.39 -7.05 4.43
C SER A 52 1.73 -7.66 4.81
N PHE A 53 2.65 -6.87 5.37
CA PHE A 53 3.92 -7.33 5.93
C PHE A 53 3.84 -7.59 7.45
N GLY A 54 2.66 -7.53 8.06
CA GLY A 54 2.46 -7.79 9.48
C GLY A 54 2.75 -6.61 10.42
N TRP A 55 2.98 -5.42 9.87
CA TRP A 55 3.15 -4.19 10.65
C TRP A 55 1.80 -3.53 10.95
N ASP A 56 1.70 -2.82 12.07
CA ASP A 56 0.51 -2.06 12.46
C ASP A 56 0.77 -0.55 12.30
N PRO A 57 0.48 0.06 11.14
CA PRO A 57 0.59 1.49 10.95
C PRO A 57 -0.60 2.20 11.61
N GLY A 58 -0.36 3.39 12.18
CA GLY A 58 -1.46 4.25 12.61
C GLY A 58 -2.47 4.56 11.49
N PHE A 59 -3.65 5.06 11.85
CA PHE A 59 -4.76 5.30 10.90
C PHE A 59 -4.45 6.32 9.78
N THR A 60 -3.40 7.12 9.92
CA THR A 60 -2.96 8.09 8.92
C THR A 60 -1.45 8.21 8.94
N HIS A 61 -0.89 8.70 7.83
CA HIS A 61 0.51 9.10 7.76
C HIS A 61 0.80 10.24 8.75
N THR A 62 2.00 10.22 9.32
CA THR A 62 2.53 11.27 10.21
C THR A 62 3.23 12.38 9.42
N ALA A 63 3.74 12.08 8.22
CA ALA A 63 4.37 13.05 7.34
C ALA A 63 4.14 12.73 5.85
N VAL A 64 4.16 13.77 5.02
CA VAL A 64 4.22 13.66 3.55
C VAL A 64 5.24 14.65 3.02
N GLU A 65 6.19 14.16 2.24
CA GLU A 65 7.25 14.97 1.66
C GLU A 65 7.39 14.72 0.16
N ASN A 66 7.79 15.74 -0.60
CA ASN A 66 8.16 15.56 -2.00
C ASN A 66 9.67 15.28 -2.06
N VAL A 67 10.04 14.07 -2.48
CA VAL A 67 11.43 13.63 -2.59
C VAL A 67 11.80 13.53 -4.05
N ARG A 68 12.91 14.15 -4.44
CA ARG A 68 13.41 14.05 -5.81
C ARG A 68 14.36 12.88 -5.93
N ILE A 69 14.05 11.96 -6.85
CA ILE A 69 14.95 10.87 -7.21
C ILE A 69 16.08 11.44 -8.07
N PRO A 70 17.35 11.26 -7.68
CA PRO A 70 18.49 11.79 -8.43
C PRO A 70 18.53 11.31 -9.89
N VAL A 71 19.15 12.12 -10.75
CA VAL A 71 19.37 11.74 -12.16
C VAL A 71 20.47 10.68 -12.28
N GLU A 72 21.49 10.82 -11.45
CA GLU A 72 22.63 9.92 -11.32
C GLU A 72 22.64 9.40 -9.88
N PHE A 73 22.85 8.10 -9.71
CA PHE A 73 22.93 7.49 -8.39
C PHE A 73 24.41 7.42 -8.01
N ASP A 74 24.74 8.03 -6.87
CA ASP A 74 26.01 7.80 -6.20
C ASP A 74 25.97 6.46 -5.45
N ASP A 75 27.08 6.09 -4.81
CA ASP A 75 27.18 4.81 -4.10
C ASP A 75 26.09 4.65 -3.02
N VAL A 76 25.71 5.75 -2.35
CA VAL A 76 24.67 5.75 -1.31
C VAL A 76 23.30 5.46 -1.92
N TYR A 77 22.94 6.15 -3.01
CA TYR A 77 21.65 5.93 -3.65
C TYR A 77 21.61 4.58 -4.40
N GLU A 78 22.76 4.07 -4.85
CA GLU A 78 22.86 2.72 -5.41
C GLU A 78 22.60 1.64 -4.36
N GLU A 79 23.15 1.78 -3.15
CA GLU A 79 22.84 0.90 -2.02
C GLU A 79 21.36 0.99 -1.64
N TYR A 80 20.80 2.20 -1.57
CA TYR A 80 19.37 2.40 -1.31
C TYR A 80 18.50 1.73 -2.38
N ASN A 81 18.82 1.91 -3.67
CA ASN A 81 18.09 1.24 -4.74
C ASN A 81 18.27 -0.28 -4.69
N ALA A 82 19.44 -0.79 -4.31
CA ALA A 82 19.65 -2.23 -4.15
C ALA A 82 18.74 -2.82 -3.06
N LEU A 83 18.54 -2.10 -1.96
CA LEU A 83 17.56 -2.47 -0.92
C LEU A 83 16.14 -2.53 -1.48
N GLN A 84 15.72 -1.50 -2.23
CA GLN A 84 14.40 -1.46 -2.85
C GLN A 84 14.20 -2.58 -3.88
N ARG A 85 15.25 -2.92 -4.64
CA ARG A 85 15.23 -4.01 -5.63
C ARG A 85 15.00 -5.39 -5.03
N LYS A 86 15.42 -5.64 -3.78
CA LYS A 86 15.11 -6.90 -3.08
C LYS A 86 13.60 -7.09 -2.89
N GLN A 87 12.85 -6.00 -2.85
CA GLN A 87 11.39 -5.98 -2.67
C GLN A 87 10.65 -5.89 -4.02
N GLY A 88 11.36 -6.03 -5.15
CA GLY A 88 10.77 -5.99 -6.49
C GLY A 88 10.63 -4.59 -7.09
N PHE A 89 11.09 -3.55 -6.40
CA PHE A 89 11.10 -2.18 -6.91
C PHE A 89 12.34 -1.87 -7.76
N ASP A 90 12.36 -0.73 -8.45
CA ASP A 90 13.56 -0.21 -9.10
C ASP A 90 13.44 1.30 -9.33
N LEU A 91 14.10 2.08 -8.46
CA LEU A 91 14.05 3.55 -8.47
C LEU A 91 14.74 4.15 -9.70
N ARG A 92 15.60 3.40 -10.40
CA ARG A 92 16.25 3.89 -11.63
C ARG A 92 15.26 4.22 -12.75
N LYS A 93 14.05 3.62 -12.70
CA LYS A 93 12.95 3.88 -13.63
C LYS A 93 12.30 5.24 -13.42
N TYR A 94 12.54 5.86 -12.26
CA TYR A 94 11.92 7.11 -11.83
C TYR A 94 12.96 8.22 -11.62
N ARG A 95 14.13 8.12 -12.26
CA ARG A 95 15.20 9.13 -12.13
C ARG A 95 14.73 10.49 -12.62
N ALA A 96 15.14 11.53 -11.90
CA ALA A 96 14.70 12.91 -12.07
C ALA A 96 13.23 13.20 -11.67
N HIS A 97 12.44 12.18 -11.32
CA HIS A 97 11.05 12.39 -10.87
C HIS A 97 11.02 12.93 -9.44
N THR A 98 9.96 13.64 -9.12
CA THR A 98 9.63 14.05 -7.76
C THR A 98 8.45 13.23 -7.29
N VAL A 99 8.70 12.36 -6.32
CA VAL A 99 7.74 11.38 -5.81
C VAL A 99 7.29 11.79 -4.41
N LYS A 100 6.16 11.25 -3.95
CA LYS A 100 5.69 11.48 -2.58
C LYS A 100 6.23 10.41 -1.64
N ARG A 101 6.86 10.85 -0.55
CA ARG A 101 7.21 9.98 0.57
C ARG A 101 6.17 10.12 1.66
N TYR A 102 5.53 9.02 2.03
CA TYR A 102 4.58 8.94 3.13
C TYR A 102 5.24 8.21 4.29
N THR A 103 5.18 8.79 5.49
CA THR A 103 5.74 8.18 6.70
C THR A 103 4.59 7.78 7.61
N TYR A 104 4.66 6.55 8.14
CA TYR A 104 3.70 5.99 9.09
C TYR A 104 4.46 5.55 10.33
N GLU A 105 4.03 6.00 11.50
CA GLU A 105 4.54 5.49 12.77
C GLU A 105 3.95 4.10 13.01
N LEU A 106 4.81 3.14 13.33
CA LEU A 106 4.40 1.75 13.54
C LEU A 106 4.18 1.47 15.03
N SER A 107 3.05 0.85 15.32
CA SER A 107 2.73 0.36 16.65
C SER A 107 3.37 -1.01 16.84
N GLY A 108 4.11 -1.19 17.94
CA GLY A 108 4.72 -2.47 18.27
C GLY A 108 5.65 -2.38 19.46
N ASP A 109 5.82 -3.50 20.17
CA ASP A 109 6.80 -3.63 21.26
C ASP A 109 8.19 -3.85 20.68
N THR A 110 8.72 -2.80 20.05
CA THR A 110 10.06 -2.78 19.48
C THR A 110 10.99 -2.00 20.42
N PRO A 111 12.27 -2.39 20.54
CA PRO A 111 13.21 -1.70 21.42
C PRO A 111 13.40 -0.21 21.10
N VAL A 112 13.10 0.19 19.86
CA VAL A 112 13.18 1.56 19.35
C VAL A 112 11.98 1.86 18.46
N PRO A 113 11.46 3.11 18.45
CA PRO A 113 10.39 3.49 17.54
C PRO A 113 10.76 3.24 16.08
N LEU A 114 9.83 2.64 15.32
CA LEU A 114 9.96 2.34 13.90
C LEU A 114 8.91 3.11 13.11
N ASN A 115 9.31 3.57 11.93
CA ASN A 115 8.44 4.17 10.94
C ASN A 115 8.49 3.35 9.65
N ALA A 116 7.37 3.19 8.97
CA ALA A 116 7.33 2.77 7.58
C ALA A 116 7.33 3.99 6.67
N GLU A 117 8.22 4.03 5.68
CA GLU A 117 8.28 5.02 4.62
C GLU A 117 7.88 4.38 3.31
N LEU A 118 6.93 4.99 2.60
CA LEU A 118 6.48 4.56 1.27
C LEU A 118 6.75 5.66 0.25
N LEU A 119 7.43 5.32 -0.84
CA LEU A 119 7.58 6.18 -2.01
C LEU A 119 6.43 5.88 -2.99
N VAL A 120 5.68 6.91 -3.34
CA VAL A 120 4.51 6.83 -4.22
C VAL A 120 4.66 7.79 -5.39
N GLU A 121 4.59 7.23 -6.59
CA GLU A 121 4.63 7.97 -7.86
C GLU A 121 3.34 7.69 -8.64
N ASN A 122 2.62 8.74 -9.04
CA ASN A 122 1.36 8.64 -9.79
C ASN A 122 0.32 7.66 -9.20
N GLY A 123 0.30 7.53 -7.87
CA GLY A 123 -0.62 6.64 -7.16
C GLY A 123 -0.18 5.19 -7.06
N ALA A 124 1.03 4.85 -7.50
CA ALA A 124 1.65 3.55 -7.33
C ALA A 124 2.79 3.60 -6.30
N ILE A 125 2.88 2.61 -5.42
CA ILE A 125 4.03 2.41 -4.53
C ILE A 125 5.20 1.91 -5.38
N ILE A 126 6.33 2.61 -5.28
CA ILE A 126 7.56 2.36 -6.05
C ILE A 126 8.78 2.11 -5.15
N GLY A 127 8.58 2.17 -3.83
CA GLY A 127 9.60 1.92 -2.82
C GLY A 127 8.96 1.86 -1.44
N ALA A 128 9.53 1.05 -0.57
CA ALA A 128 9.07 0.86 0.80
C ALA A 128 10.25 0.52 1.72
N ASP A 129 10.33 1.19 2.87
CA ASP A 129 11.39 0.95 3.84
C ASP A 129 10.91 1.15 5.28
N ILE A 130 11.66 0.56 6.22
CA ILE A 130 11.50 0.75 7.65
C ILE A 130 12.65 1.61 8.14
N VAL A 131 12.33 2.69 8.84
CA VAL A 131 13.30 3.64 9.38
C VAL A 131 13.13 3.73 10.88
N SER A 132 14.23 3.74 11.63
CA SER A 132 14.20 4.12 13.05
C SER A 132 14.85 5.48 13.26
N PRO A 133 14.07 6.52 13.60
CA PRO A 133 14.62 7.85 13.89
C PRO A 133 15.57 7.86 15.09
N ALA A 134 15.33 6.97 16.07
CA ALA A 134 16.08 6.90 17.32
C ALA A 134 17.38 6.08 17.21
N ALA A 135 17.48 5.16 16.25
CA ALA A 135 18.63 4.27 16.08
C ALA A 135 19.68 4.81 15.09
N GLY A 136 19.93 6.13 15.10
CA GLY A 136 20.98 6.74 14.27
C GLY A 136 20.72 6.68 12.76
N GLY A 137 19.45 6.59 12.33
CA GLY A 137 19.09 6.55 10.91
C GLY A 137 19.14 5.16 10.27
N PHE A 138 18.90 4.10 11.05
CA PHE A 138 18.72 2.76 10.50
C PHE A 138 17.62 2.77 9.42
N GLN A 139 17.95 2.26 8.23
CA GLN A 139 17.04 2.08 7.11
C GLN A 139 17.11 0.63 6.63
N GLY A 140 15.97 -0.06 6.62
CA GLY A 140 15.82 -1.47 6.23
C GLY A 140 14.66 -1.67 5.26
N ALA A 141 14.55 -2.88 4.70
CA ALA A 141 13.42 -3.23 3.84
C ALA A 141 12.12 -3.29 4.67
N LEU A 142 10.98 -2.97 4.06
CA LEU A 142 9.68 -3.11 4.72
C LEU A 142 9.27 -4.59 4.85
N ALA A 143 9.63 -5.40 3.86
CA ALA A 143 9.48 -6.84 3.92
C ALA A 143 10.21 -7.42 5.13
N ILE A 144 9.48 -8.20 5.93
CA ILE A 144 10.08 -9.00 7.00
C ILE A 144 10.77 -10.20 6.34
N ASP A 145 12.07 -10.37 6.59
CA ASP A 145 12.76 -11.60 6.20
C ASP A 145 12.19 -12.77 7.03
N GLU A 146 11.42 -13.66 6.41
CA GLU A 146 11.09 -14.95 7.02
C GLU A 146 12.38 -15.77 7.14
N ASN A 147 12.87 -15.96 8.37
CA ASN A 147 13.96 -16.89 8.69
C ASN A 147 13.45 -18.29 8.97
#